data_AF-A0A0C9YXR2-F1
#
_entry.id   AF-A0A0C9YXR2-F1
#
_cell.length_a   1.000
_cell.length_b   1.000
_cell.length_c   1.000
_cell.angle_alpha   90.00
_cell.angle_beta   90.00
_cell.angle_gamma   90.00
#
_symmetry.space_group_name_H-M   'P 1'
#
loop_
_entity.id
_entity.type
_entity.pdbx_description
1 polymer ?
#
loop_
_entity_poly.entity_id
_entity_poly.type
_entity_poly.pdbx_seq_one_letter_code
_entity_poly.pdbx_strand_id
1 'polypeptide(L)'
;MPPLDVVFEALDRCRISVAQFITTLLTHQEYEDHRFVVDLFEHSNEVFNAFLRHPAGRDQFTQQSFGVVENTYLQELCCLASEDSGSHFRASNTSTEQLENFSLTAMAREMEAGAPRWWGLLGTLL
;
A
#
# COMPACT_ATOMS: atom_id res chain seq x y z
N MET A 1 -19.04 2.22 28.66
CA MET A 1 -19.06 1.57 27.33
C MET A 1 -20.13 2.25 26.51
N PRO A 2 -19.93 2.47 25.20
CA PRO A 2 -20.97 2.99 24.33
C PRO A 2 -22.17 2.03 24.30
N PRO A 3 -23.41 2.53 24.15
CA PRO A 3 -24.61 1.69 24.08
C PRO A 3 -24.68 1.03 22.68
N LEU A 4 -23.97 -0.08 22.50
CA LEU A 4 -23.89 -0.79 21.22
C LEU A 4 -25.20 -1.50 20.86
N ASP A 5 -26.05 -1.80 21.84
CA ASP A 5 -27.31 -2.52 21.64
C ASP A 5 -28.25 -1.79 20.67
N VAL A 6 -28.34 -0.46 20.77
CA VAL A 6 -29.16 0.37 19.88
C VAL A 6 -28.60 0.36 18.44
N VAL A 7 -27.28 0.31 18.30
CA VAL A 7 -26.60 0.26 17.00
C VAL A 7 -26.83 -1.10 16.35
N PHE A 8 -26.71 -2.19 17.11
CA PHE A 8 -27.00 -3.54 16.63
C PHE A 8 -28.46 -3.68 16.21
N GLU A 9 -29.39 -3.17 17.01
CA GLU A 9 -30.81 -3.19 16.66
C GLU A 9 -31.10 -2.41 15.36
N ALA A 10 -30.46 -1.27 15.17
CA ALA A 10 -30.60 -0.49 13.94
C ALA A 10 -30.07 -1.25 12.71
N LEU A 11 -28.90 -1.89 12.83
CA LEU A 11 -28.32 -2.70 11.75
C LEU A 11 -29.21 -3.89 11.40
N ASP A 12 -29.74 -4.59 12.41
CA ASP A 12 -30.66 -5.72 12.23
C ASP A 12 -31.97 -5.28 11.56
N ARG A 13 -32.56 -4.16 11.99
CA ARG A 13 -33.78 -3.59 11.38
C ARG A 13 -33.55 -3.22 9.92
N CYS A 14 -32.39 -2.64 9.61
CA CYS A 14 -32.00 -2.29 8.24
C CYS A 14 -31.57 -3.51 7.40
N ARG A 15 -31.35 -4.68 8.03
CA ARG A 15 -30.79 -5.89 7.41
C ARG A 15 -29.44 -5.64 6.75
N ILE A 16 -28.60 -4.80 7.37
CA ILE A 16 -27.26 -4.46 6.89
C ILE A 16 -26.26 -4.99 7.90
N SER A 17 -25.32 -5.81 7.43
CA SER A 17 -24.18 -6.22 8.25
C SER A 17 -23.21 -5.06 8.49
N VAL A 18 -22.44 -5.11 9.59
CA VAL A 18 -21.38 -4.12 9.87
C VAL A 18 -20.41 -3.99 8.69
N ALA A 19 -20.03 -5.12 8.07
CA ALA A 19 -19.15 -5.13 6.91
C ALA A 19 -19.77 -4.37 5.72
N GLN A 20 -21.03 -4.64 5.38
CA GLN A 20 -21.74 -3.94 4.31
C GLN A 20 -21.87 -2.45 4.58
N PHE A 21 -22.13 -2.06 5.83
CA PHE A 21 -22.20 -0.65 6.22
C PHE A 21 -20.87 0.06 5.96
N ILE A 22 -19.77 -0.49 6.46
CA ILE A 22 -18.42 0.08 6.28
C ILE A 22 -18.05 0.12 4.79
N THR A 23 -18.28 -0.97 4.05
CA THR A 23 -17.93 -0.99 2.62
C THR A 23 -18.75 0.01 1.82
N THR A 24 -20.03 0.20 2.16
CA THR A 24 -20.89 1.17 1.45
C THR A 24 -20.40 2.59 1.69
N LEU A 25 -20.10 2.94 2.94
CA LEU A 25 -19.53 4.25 3.29
C LEU A 25 -18.22 4.54 2.55
N LEU A 26 -17.34 3.54 2.41
CA LEU A 26 -16.02 3.74 1.80
C LEU A 26 -16.01 3.68 0.26
N THR A 27 -17.05 3.16 -0.38
CA THR A 27 -17.05 2.91 -1.84
C THR A 27 -18.05 3.75 -2.62
N HIS A 28 -19.13 4.21 -1.98
CA HIS A 28 -20.15 5.00 -2.67
C HIS A 28 -19.81 6.49 -2.59
N GLN A 29 -19.70 7.12 -3.76
CA GLN A 29 -19.32 8.53 -3.91
C GLN A 29 -20.26 9.49 -3.16
N GLU A 30 -21.51 9.10 -2.94
CA GLU A 30 -22.49 9.91 -2.19
C GLU A 30 -22.10 10.17 -0.72
N TYR A 31 -21.15 9.40 -0.16
CA TYR A 31 -20.67 9.56 1.21
C TYR A 31 -19.25 10.12 1.32
N GLU A 32 -18.61 10.54 0.23
CA GLU A 32 -17.20 10.96 0.21
C GLU A 32 -16.88 12.02 1.29
N ASP A 33 -17.73 13.04 1.42
CA ASP A 33 -17.60 14.11 2.42
C ASP A 33 -18.42 13.84 3.71
N HIS A 34 -19.01 12.65 3.85
CA HIS A 34 -19.82 12.34 5.01
C HIS A 34 -18.94 12.23 6.27
N ARG A 35 -19.39 12.83 7.38
CA ARG A 35 -18.62 12.89 8.63
C ARG A 35 -18.06 11.55 9.12
N PHE A 36 -18.78 10.45 8.87
CA PHE A 36 -18.34 9.10 9.26
C PHE A 36 -17.26 8.53 8.36
N VAL A 37 -17.19 8.96 7.10
CA VAL A 37 -16.11 8.59 6.19
C VAL A 37 -14.84 9.32 6.61
N VAL A 38 -14.94 10.62 6.89
CA VAL A 38 -13.83 11.43 7.41
C VAL A 38 -13.28 10.83 8.71
N ASP A 39 -14.14 10.58 9.70
CA ASP A 39 -13.77 9.96 10.98
C ASP A 39 -13.11 8.58 10.79
N LEU A 40 -13.66 7.74 9.91
CA LEU A 40 -13.12 6.41 9.63
C LEU A 40 -11.73 6.48 8.98
N PHE A 41 -11.48 7.47 8.12
CA PHE A 41 -10.15 7.68 7.52
C PHE A 41 -9.15 8.24 8.54
N GLU A 42 -9.56 9.22 9.36
CA GLU A 42 -8.74 9.79 10.44
C GLU A 42 -8.29 8.69 11.43
N HIS A 43 -9.18 7.75 11.76
CA HIS A 43 -8.92 6.65 12.69
C HIS A 43 -8.62 5.30 12.02
N SER A 44 -8.36 5.28 10.71
CA SER A 44 -8.16 4.04 9.93
C SER A 44 -7.05 3.15 10.49
N ASN A 45 -5.95 3.75 10.95
CA ASN A 45 -4.84 3.03 11.57
C ASN A 45 -5.25 2.30 12.85
N GLU A 46 -6.13 2.88 13.67
CA GLU A 46 -6.63 2.23 14.89
C GLU A 46 -7.49 1.01 14.52
N VAL A 47 -8.33 1.14 13.50
CA VAL A 47 -9.16 0.07 12.98
C VAL A 47 -8.30 -1.07 12.41
N PHE A 48 -7.31 -0.76 11.57
CA PHE A 48 -6.37 -1.76 11.03
C PHE A 48 -5.57 -2.45 12.14
N ASN A 49 -5.10 -1.70 13.14
CA ASN A 49 -4.41 -2.27 14.30
C ASN A 49 -5.33 -3.19 15.11
N ALA A 50 -6.62 -2.89 15.22
CA ALA A 50 -7.58 -3.77 15.88
C ALA A 50 -7.72 -5.11 15.14
N PHE A 51 -7.78 -5.10 13.80
CA PHE A 51 -7.77 -6.32 12.99
C PHE A 51 -6.49 -7.15 13.18
N LEU A 52 -5.33 -6.50 13.22
CA LEU A 52 -4.04 -7.16 13.46
C LEU A 52 -3.92 -7.80 14.84
N ARG A 53 -4.56 -7.20 15.86
CA ARG A 53 -4.57 -7.73 17.23
C ARG A 53 -5.58 -8.85 17.43
N HIS A 54 -6.59 -8.95 16.55
CA HIS A 54 -7.61 -9.98 16.66
C HIS A 54 -7.10 -11.33 16.12
N PRO A 55 -7.15 -12.44 16.90
CA PRO A 55 -6.58 -13.73 16.48
C PRO A 55 -7.08 -14.23 15.12
N ALA A 56 -8.40 -14.14 14.85
CA ALA A 56 -8.96 -14.55 13.56
C ALA A 56 -8.73 -13.52 12.44
N GLY A 57 -8.44 -12.25 12.79
CA GLY A 57 -8.23 -11.18 11.82
C GLY A 57 -6.79 -11.07 11.36
N ARG A 58 -5.84 -11.43 12.24
CA ARG A 58 -4.40 -11.29 12.01
C ARG A 58 -3.96 -12.01 10.74
N ASP A 59 -4.27 -13.29 10.58
CA ASP A 59 -3.77 -14.07 9.45
C ASP A 59 -4.34 -13.57 8.12
N GLN A 60 -5.65 -13.31 8.07
CA GLN A 60 -6.31 -12.79 6.87
C GLN A 60 -5.82 -11.39 6.51
N PHE A 61 -5.72 -10.48 7.49
CA PHE A 61 -5.25 -9.11 7.26
C PHE A 61 -3.78 -9.10 6.82
N THR A 62 -2.95 -9.92 7.45
CA THR A 62 -1.52 -10.07 7.10
C THR A 62 -1.38 -10.60 5.67
N GLN A 63 -2.11 -11.64 5.29
CA GLN A 63 -2.06 -12.19 3.93
C GLN A 63 -2.50 -11.16 2.87
N GLN A 64 -3.59 -10.42 3.12
CA GLN A 64 -4.08 -9.41 2.19
C GLN A 64 -3.09 -8.25 2.04
N SER A 65 -2.55 -7.76 3.16
CA SER A 65 -1.57 -6.67 3.16
C SER A 65 -0.25 -7.07 2.47
N PHE A 66 0.23 -8.31 2.67
CA PHE A 66 1.38 -8.82 1.92
C PHE A 66 1.15 -8.81 0.41
N GLY A 67 -0.02 -9.25 -0.07
CA GLY A 67 -0.32 -9.25 -1.50
C GLY A 67 -0.31 -7.84 -2.11
N VAL A 68 -0.79 -6.83 -1.40
CA VAL A 68 -0.74 -5.43 -1.88
C VAL A 68 0.70 -4.93 -1.95
N VAL A 69 1.49 -5.19 -0.90
CA VAL A 69 2.88 -4.77 -0.81
C VAL A 69 3.75 -5.47 -1.87
N GLU A 70 3.57 -6.77 -2.06
CA GLU A 70 4.27 -7.56 -3.07
C GLU A 70 3.99 -7.05 -4.48
N ASN A 71 2.71 -6.81 -4.82
CA ASN A 71 2.34 -6.24 -6.12
C ASN A 71 2.95 -4.85 -6.35
N THR A 72 3.01 -4.03 -5.29
CA THR A 72 3.62 -2.70 -5.37
C THR A 72 5.12 -2.79 -5.67
N TYR A 73 5.84 -3.66 -4.96
CA TYR A 73 7.26 -3.89 -5.23
C TYR A 73 7.50 -4.50 -6.60
N LEU A 74 6.66 -5.43 -7.03
CA LEU A 74 6.76 -6.04 -8.36
C LEU A 74 6.58 -5.00 -9.45
N GLN A 75 5.60 -4.10 -9.31
CA GLN A 75 5.39 -3.00 -10.26
C GLN A 75 6.61 -2.08 -10.33
N GLU A 76 7.16 -1.68 -9.18
CA GLU A 76 8.37 -0.85 -9.13
C GLU A 76 9.58 -1.54 -9.75
N LEU A 77 9.78 -2.83 -9.47
CA LEU A 77 10.84 -3.63 -10.09
C LEU A 77 10.66 -3.78 -11.60
N CYS A 78 9.44 -3.99 -12.08
CA CYS A 78 9.14 -4.03 -13.51
C CYS A 78 9.42 -2.69 -14.17
N CYS A 79 9.08 -1.57 -13.52
CA CYS A 79 9.42 -0.24 -14.00
C CYS A 79 10.94 -0.04 -14.09
N LEU A 80 11.70 -0.43 -13.06
CA LEU A 80 13.17 -0.36 -13.11
C LEU A 80 13.77 -1.24 -14.20
N ALA A 81 13.23 -2.45 -14.41
CA ALA A 81 13.73 -3.38 -15.41
C ALA A 81 13.32 -3.00 -16.85
N SER A 82 12.38 -2.08 -17.04
CA SER A 82 11.93 -1.65 -18.37
C SER A 82 13.03 -0.94 -19.15
N GLU A 83 13.09 -1.10 -20.47
CA GLU A 83 14.12 -0.46 -21.31
C GLU A 83 14.09 1.08 -21.23
N ASP A 84 12.92 1.64 -20.93
CA ASP A 84 12.68 3.08 -20.81
C ASP A 84 13.23 3.69 -19.50
N SER A 85 13.59 2.88 -18.50
CA SER A 85 14.10 3.36 -17.21
C SER A 85 15.54 3.90 -17.26
N GLY A 86 16.22 3.78 -18.40
CA GLY A 86 17.56 4.32 -18.64
C GLY A 86 18.70 3.64 -17.86
N SER A 87 18.39 2.79 -16.88
CA SER A 87 19.36 2.15 -15.96
C SER A 87 20.03 0.89 -16.54
N HIS A 88 20.04 0.73 -17.86
CA HIS A 88 20.62 -0.44 -18.55
C HIS A 88 22.11 -0.23 -18.82
N PHE A 89 22.97 -0.58 -17.85
CA PHE A 89 24.40 -0.66 -18.11
C PHE A 89 24.75 -1.96 -18.84
N ARG A 90 24.74 -1.94 -20.18
CA ARG A 90 25.25 -3.08 -20.98
C ARG A 90 26.75 -2.93 -21.19
N ALA A 91 27.55 -3.57 -20.32
CA ALA A 91 29.01 -3.58 -20.39
C ALA A 91 29.59 -3.97 -21.78
N SER A 92 28.84 -4.71 -22.60
CA SER A 92 29.26 -5.11 -23.96
C SER A 92 29.09 -4.02 -25.03
N ASN A 93 28.28 -2.99 -24.79
CA ASN A 93 27.98 -1.91 -25.75
C ASN A 93 28.27 -0.50 -25.21
N THR A 94 28.85 -0.38 -24.01
CA THR A 94 29.18 0.91 -23.40
C THR A 94 30.41 1.53 -24.06
N SER A 95 30.32 2.78 -24.50
CA SER A 95 31.47 3.55 -24.98
C SER A 95 32.43 3.92 -23.84
N THR A 96 33.69 4.20 -24.16
CA THR A 96 34.70 4.60 -23.16
C THR A 96 34.28 5.86 -22.38
N GLU A 97 33.66 6.81 -23.05
CA GLU A 97 33.13 8.04 -22.44
C GLU A 97 31.96 7.78 -21.47
N GLN A 98 31.06 6.85 -21.80
CA GLN A 98 29.99 6.44 -20.90
C GLN A 98 30.52 5.68 -19.68
N LEU A 99 31.62 4.94 -19.84
CA LEU A 99 32.28 4.27 -18.72
C LEU A 99 32.97 5.28 -17.80
N GLU A 100 33.64 6.29 -18.35
CA GLU A 100 34.28 7.36 -17.56
C GLU A 100 33.27 8.23 -16.81
N ASN A 101 32.11 8.47 -17.40
CA ASN A 101 31.02 9.23 -16.78
C ASN A 101 30.07 8.36 -15.91
N PHE A 102 30.32 7.05 -15.81
CA PHE A 102 29.49 6.17 -15.00
C PHE A 102 29.63 6.52 -13.52
N SER A 103 28.50 6.71 -12.84
CA SER A 103 28.45 6.94 -11.41
C SER A 103 27.46 5.97 -10.76
N LEU A 104 27.99 5.06 -9.96
CA LEU A 104 27.18 4.14 -9.17
C LEU A 104 26.26 4.90 -8.20
N THR A 105 26.69 6.05 -7.71
CA THR A 105 25.87 6.92 -6.85
C THR A 105 24.72 7.56 -7.63
N ALA A 106 24.93 7.96 -8.89
CA ALA A 106 23.85 8.48 -9.73
C ALA A 106 22.84 7.38 -10.06
N MET A 107 23.32 6.20 -10.46
CA MET A 107 22.48 5.04 -10.73
C MET A 107 21.65 4.63 -9.51
N ALA A 108 22.25 4.58 -8.32
CA ALA A 108 21.52 4.26 -7.09
C ALA A 108 20.39 5.27 -6.80
N ARG A 109 20.62 6.56 -7.04
CA ARG A 109 19.58 7.60 -6.88
C ARG A 109 18.46 7.48 -7.90
N GLU A 110 18.79 7.13 -9.14
CA GLU A 110 17.80 6.88 -10.20
C GLU A 110 16.95 5.65 -9.89
N MET A 111 17.57 4.57 -9.39
CA MET A 111 16.86 3.37 -8.95
C MET A 111 15.95 3.65 -7.74
N GLU A 112 16.42 4.42 -6.76
CA GLU A 112 15.60 4.85 -5.62
C GLU A 112 14.40 5.70 -6.06
N ALA A 113 14.62 6.63 -7.01
CA ALA A 113 13.54 7.43 -7.57
C ALA A 113 12.51 6.60 -8.36
N GLY A 114 12.96 5.55 -9.05
CA GLY A 114 12.09 4.66 -9.84
C GLY A 114 11.37 3.58 -9.01
N ALA A 115 11.90 3.22 -7.84
CA ALA A 115 11.33 2.18 -6.98
C ALA A 115 11.43 2.53 -5.48
N PRO A 116 10.80 3.64 -5.03
CA PRO A 116 11.02 4.17 -3.70
C PRO A 116 10.59 3.24 -2.57
N ARG A 117 9.51 2.47 -2.75
CA ARG A 117 9.00 1.57 -1.70
C ARG A 117 9.85 0.31 -1.61
N TRP A 118 10.22 -0.27 -2.76
CA TRP A 118 11.15 -1.40 -2.78
C TRP A 118 12.53 -1.00 -2.25
N TRP A 119 13.03 0.18 -2.60
CA TRP A 119 14.30 0.70 -2.11
C TRP A 119 14.30 0.93 -0.60
N GLY A 120 13.19 1.44 -0.04
CA GLY A 120 13.00 1.54 1.40
C GLY A 120 13.02 0.19 2.12
N LEU A 121 12.44 -0.85 1.52
CA LEU A 121 12.56 -2.22 2.04
C LEU A 121 14.02 -2.69 2.00
N LEU A 122 14.70 -2.50 0.87
CA LEU A 122 16.11 -2.90 0.72
C LEU A 122 16.99 -2.24 1.78
N GLY A 123 16.82 -0.94 2.03
CA GLY A 123 17.55 -0.21 3.07
C GLY A 123 17.18 -0.58 4.51
N THR A 124 16.07 -1.30 4.72
CA THR A 124 15.73 -1.88 6.03
C THR A 124 16.40 -3.24 6.23
N LEU A 125 16.73 -3.95 5.15
CA LEU A 125 17.29 -5.30 5.18
C LEU A 125 18.83 -5.35 5.14
N LEU A 126 19.46 -4.32 4.57
CA LEU A 126 20.91 -4.19 4.37
C LEU A 126 21.53 -3.19 5.35
#